data_AF-A0A0G4E9D3-F1
#
_entry.id   AF-A0A0G4E9D3-F1
#
_cell.length_a   1.000
_cell.length_b   1.000
_cell.length_c   1.000
_cell.angle_alpha   90.00
_cell.angle_beta   90.00
_cell.angle_gamma   90.00
#
_symmetry.space_group_name_H-M   'P 1'
#
loop_
_entity.id
_entity.type
_entity.pdbx_description
1 polymer ?
#
loop_
_entity_poly.entity_id
_entity_poly.type
_entity_poly.pdbx_seq_one_letter_code
_entity_poly.pdbx_strand_id
1 'polypeptide(L)'
;MEALSSPPLWSSIATGTVRRGSLVEVAPAVVTGRSRSVRGSVAEVIEVSEDGMFVDLQLLRKRDLEPFKRPAEGIKRGVLRDAIVSVLQPVGQMAAAATAHPRLRSALSSRGPAQSRSPLAAGSADKWCRLTVPPSGALFIFWDLETNEGCRLCNAITQIAAVARLFRGGEFAGIGAPDYERYVTTGAPMNTVASKMTGITKTLLSRQGVSLREALLAFEQWVQSVHQHILPLPAPSSHLPIGDDGDDELHDAMSEPEDDGVDGEGDGVMPVVMVSHRGFICDLPLLFQSVDKTLNVKGPDFLQRAGVFHVADSYYVALDMRQKGKAFTGRESLGLSELHTRLVGRPHGNAHNALGDSRALAAVCGREPLLGAWRSEKVAMRVSDYVREKQQRS
;
A
#
# COMPACT_ATOMS: atom_id res chain seq x y z
N MET A 1 -33.87 -39.46 -1.89
CA MET A 1 -34.71 -38.24 -1.84
C MET A 1 -33.81 -37.10 -1.42
N GLU A 2 -33.10 -36.53 -2.40
CA GLU A 2 -32.26 -35.35 -2.22
C GLU A 2 -33.14 -34.11 -2.39
N ALA A 3 -33.17 -33.27 -1.35
CA ALA A 3 -33.73 -31.93 -1.45
C ALA A 3 -32.61 -30.99 -1.93
N LEU A 4 -32.61 -30.68 -3.23
CA LEU A 4 -31.81 -29.60 -3.80
C LEU A 4 -32.30 -28.27 -3.22
N SER A 5 -31.52 -27.70 -2.30
CA SER A 5 -31.74 -26.35 -1.79
C SER A 5 -31.47 -25.34 -2.91
N SER A 6 -32.52 -24.68 -3.38
CA SER A 6 -32.38 -23.55 -4.31
C SER A 6 -31.58 -22.42 -3.65
N PRO A 7 -30.70 -21.72 -4.40
CA PRO A 7 -29.96 -20.57 -3.87
C PRO A 7 -30.91 -19.40 -3.56
N PRO A 8 -30.54 -18.49 -2.64
CA PRO A 8 -31.40 -17.39 -2.24
C PRO A 8 -31.62 -16.38 -3.38
N LEU A 9 -32.88 -15.98 -3.52
CA LEU A 9 -33.46 -15.04 -4.48
C LEU A 9 -32.97 -13.58 -4.27
N TRP A 10 -31.67 -13.33 -4.47
CA TRP A 10 -31.09 -11.97 -4.52
C TRP A 10 -30.26 -11.75 -5.79
N SER A 11 -30.23 -12.74 -6.70
CA SER A 11 -29.39 -12.76 -7.90
C SER A 11 -30.09 -12.24 -9.17
N SER A 12 -30.85 -11.16 -9.09
CA SER A 12 -31.36 -10.51 -10.31
C SER A 12 -31.60 -9.02 -10.09
N ILE A 13 -30.51 -8.28 -9.95
CA ILE A 13 -30.42 -6.96 -10.57
C ILE A 13 -29.52 -7.18 -11.77
N ALA A 14 -30.00 -6.87 -12.97
CA ALA A 14 -29.24 -6.95 -14.20
C ALA A 14 -28.08 -5.93 -14.16
N THR A 15 -27.02 -6.23 -13.41
CA THR A 15 -25.82 -5.42 -13.38
C THR A 15 -25.00 -5.82 -14.60
N GLY A 16 -25.01 -4.99 -15.65
CA GLY A 16 -24.05 -5.13 -16.75
C GLY A 16 -22.62 -5.24 -16.19
N THR A 17 -21.72 -5.89 -16.94
CA THR A 17 -20.32 -6.04 -16.52
C THR A 17 -19.68 -4.66 -16.36
N VAL A 18 -19.44 -4.25 -15.11
CA VAL A 18 -18.74 -3.01 -14.77
C VAL A 18 -17.29 -3.15 -15.24
N ARG A 19 -16.84 -2.25 -16.11
CA ARG A 19 -15.46 -2.22 -16.64
C ARG A 19 -14.96 -0.77 -16.64
N ARG A 20 -13.66 -0.58 -16.80
CA ARG A 20 -13.09 0.74 -17.07
C ARG A 20 -13.79 1.40 -18.28
N GLY A 21 -14.20 2.66 -18.14
CA GLY A 21 -14.98 3.42 -19.11
C GLY A 21 -16.50 3.23 -19.01
N SER A 22 -16.99 2.33 -18.15
CA SER A 22 -18.43 2.22 -17.89
C SER A 22 -18.96 3.49 -17.24
N LEU A 23 -20.07 4.02 -17.77
CA LEU A 23 -20.87 5.01 -17.05
C LEU A 23 -21.76 4.27 -16.06
N VAL A 24 -21.76 4.70 -14.82
CA VAL A 24 -22.47 4.07 -13.72
C VAL A 24 -23.26 5.11 -12.93
N GLU A 25 -24.44 4.72 -12.46
CA GLU A 25 -25.11 5.43 -11.39
C GLU A 25 -24.59 4.92 -10.05
N VAL A 26 -24.15 5.83 -9.19
CA VAL A 26 -23.59 5.49 -7.88
C VAL A 26 -24.45 6.02 -6.73
N ALA A 27 -24.48 5.25 -5.65
CA ALA A 27 -25.27 5.54 -4.47
C ALA A 27 -24.85 6.91 -3.86
N PRO A 28 -25.81 7.70 -3.34
CA PRO A 28 -25.55 9.07 -2.86
C PRO A 28 -24.49 9.16 -1.75
N ALA A 29 -24.36 8.10 -0.95
CA ALA A 29 -23.38 7.99 0.13
C ALA A 29 -21.92 8.04 -0.36
N VAL A 30 -21.65 7.55 -1.58
CA VAL A 30 -20.31 7.59 -2.21
C VAL A 30 -19.88 9.02 -2.52
N VAL A 31 -20.85 9.88 -2.83
CA VAL A 31 -20.61 11.22 -3.36
C VAL A 31 -20.39 12.21 -2.22
N THR A 32 -21.28 12.19 -1.23
CA THR A 32 -21.37 13.23 -0.20
C THR A 32 -20.82 12.80 1.15
N GLY A 33 -20.52 11.51 1.34
CA GLY A 33 -20.18 10.95 2.66
C GLY A 33 -21.32 11.02 3.69
N ARG A 34 -22.53 11.46 3.29
CA ARG A 34 -23.69 11.61 4.17
C ARG A 34 -24.93 10.98 3.52
N SER A 35 -25.68 10.22 4.30
CA SER A 35 -26.91 9.55 3.86
C SER A 35 -28.12 10.51 3.87
N ARG A 36 -28.06 11.63 3.13
CA ARG A 36 -29.25 12.48 2.89
C ARG A 36 -29.55 12.53 1.39
N SER A 37 -30.84 12.65 1.08
CA SER A 37 -31.55 12.34 -0.19
C SER A 37 -31.09 13.12 -1.43
N VAL A 38 -29.83 13.00 -1.84
CA VAL A 38 -29.38 13.44 -3.17
C VAL A 38 -29.71 12.32 -4.15
N ARG A 39 -30.43 12.60 -5.24
CA ARG A 39 -30.64 11.62 -6.34
C ARG A 39 -29.27 11.09 -6.80
N GLY A 40 -29.12 9.78 -7.06
CA GLY A 40 -27.85 9.11 -7.40
C GLY A 40 -26.98 9.86 -8.41
N SER A 41 -25.66 9.87 -8.24
CA SER A 41 -24.74 10.60 -9.14
C SER A 41 -24.28 9.71 -10.29
N VAL A 42 -23.95 10.32 -11.42
CA VAL A 42 -23.34 9.60 -12.54
C VAL A 42 -21.83 9.66 -12.39
N ALA A 43 -21.14 8.54 -12.62
CA ALA A 43 -19.69 8.47 -12.63
C ALA A 43 -19.19 7.64 -13.81
N GLU A 44 -17.96 7.91 -14.24
CA GLU A 44 -17.20 7.01 -15.11
C GLU A 44 -16.29 6.14 -14.25
N VAL A 45 -16.25 4.84 -14.52
CA VAL A 45 -15.31 3.91 -13.89
C VAL A 45 -13.93 4.13 -14.50
N ILE A 46 -13.00 4.68 -13.73
CA ILE A 46 -11.62 4.94 -14.18
C ILE A 46 -10.76 3.68 -14.00
N GLU A 47 -11.02 2.92 -12.95
CA GLU A 47 -10.28 1.71 -12.59
C GLU A 47 -11.22 0.72 -11.89
N VAL A 48 -10.97 -0.58 -12.10
CA VAL A 48 -11.65 -1.68 -11.38
C VAL A 48 -10.53 -2.47 -10.73
N SER A 49 -10.64 -2.75 -9.43
CA SER A 49 -9.69 -3.62 -8.74
C SER A 49 -9.72 -5.03 -9.35
N GLU A 50 -8.64 -5.77 -9.20
CA GLU A 50 -8.50 -7.08 -9.85
C GLU A 50 -9.46 -8.13 -9.29
N ASP A 51 -9.78 -8.05 -8.00
CA ASP A 51 -10.84 -8.86 -7.37
C ASP A 51 -12.26 -8.44 -7.80
N GLY A 52 -12.38 -7.35 -8.56
CA GLY A 52 -13.64 -6.77 -9.01
C GLY A 52 -14.51 -6.20 -7.88
N MET A 53 -14.00 -6.09 -6.66
CA MET A 53 -14.74 -5.66 -5.47
C MET A 53 -14.77 -4.14 -5.33
N PHE A 54 -13.78 -3.44 -5.87
CA PHE A 54 -13.62 -2.00 -5.76
C PHE A 54 -13.49 -1.34 -7.13
N VAL A 55 -13.88 -0.08 -7.20
CA VAL A 55 -13.76 0.77 -8.39
C VAL A 55 -13.27 2.16 -8.01
N ASP A 56 -12.47 2.76 -8.88
CA ASP A 56 -12.20 4.19 -8.85
C ASP A 56 -13.15 4.88 -9.83
N LEU A 57 -13.76 5.97 -9.39
CA LEU A 57 -14.83 6.67 -10.08
C LEU A 57 -14.46 8.12 -10.35
N GLN A 58 -14.77 8.61 -11.55
CA GLN A 58 -14.81 10.03 -11.87
C GLN A 58 -16.27 10.49 -11.86
N LEU A 59 -16.67 11.22 -10.83
CA LEU A 59 -17.99 11.84 -10.77
C LEU A 59 -18.16 12.81 -11.93
N LEU A 60 -19.34 12.72 -12.57
CA LEU A 60 -19.74 13.54 -13.69
C LEU A 60 -20.91 14.43 -13.27
N ARG A 61 -20.94 15.65 -13.80
CA ARG A 61 -22.08 16.56 -13.60
C ARG A 61 -23.26 16.04 -14.40
N LYS A 62 -24.41 15.83 -13.76
CA LYS A 62 -25.59 15.25 -14.41
C LYS A 62 -26.08 15.99 -15.66
N ARG A 63 -25.87 17.32 -15.72
CA ARG A 63 -26.40 18.15 -16.80
C ARG A 63 -25.70 17.95 -18.14
N ASP A 64 -24.41 17.64 -18.10
CA ASP A 64 -23.53 17.62 -19.28
C ASP A 64 -22.60 16.41 -19.32
N LEU A 65 -22.65 15.54 -18.30
CA LEU A 65 -21.77 14.39 -18.11
C LEU A 65 -20.28 14.76 -18.14
N GLU A 66 -19.94 16.02 -17.89
CA GLU A 66 -18.56 16.47 -17.83
C GLU A 66 -17.99 16.24 -16.42
N PRO A 67 -16.70 15.91 -16.30
CA PRO A 67 -16.01 15.89 -15.01
C PRO A 67 -16.14 17.21 -14.25
N PHE A 68 -16.11 17.14 -12.92
CA PHE A 68 -16.00 18.35 -12.10
C PHE A 68 -14.67 19.05 -12.37
N LYS A 69 -14.70 20.40 -12.43
CA LYS A 69 -13.52 21.22 -12.76
C LYS A 69 -12.34 21.03 -11.78
N ARG A 70 -12.62 20.61 -10.55
CA ARG A 70 -11.62 20.30 -9.54
C ARG A 70 -11.49 18.78 -9.40
N PRO A 71 -10.33 18.18 -9.76
CA PRO A 71 -10.15 16.73 -9.72
C PRO A 71 -10.39 16.10 -8.35
N ALA A 72 -10.03 16.80 -7.26
CA ALA A 72 -10.23 16.34 -5.88
C ALA A 72 -11.72 16.24 -5.48
N GLU A 73 -12.61 17.00 -6.13
CA GLU A 73 -14.05 16.93 -5.90
C GLU A 73 -14.70 15.82 -6.75
N GLY A 74 -14.06 15.44 -7.85
CA GLY A 74 -14.58 14.50 -8.84
C GLY A 74 -14.13 13.05 -8.67
N ILE A 75 -12.92 12.77 -8.17
CA ILE A 75 -12.40 11.39 -8.13
C ILE A 75 -12.71 10.74 -6.78
N LYS A 76 -13.37 9.59 -6.80
CA LYS A 76 -13.60 8.72 -5.62
C LYS A 76 -12.85 7.42 -5.83
N ARG A 77 -11.95 7.08 -4.91
CA ARG A 77 -11.10 5.88 -5.00
C ARG A 77 -11.55 4.78 -4.05
N GLY A 78 -11.30 3.53 -4.41
CA GLY A 78 -11.59 2.37 -3.55
C GLY A 78 -13.07 2.25 -3.19
N VAL A 79 -13.97 2.61 -4.10
CA VAL A 79 -15.40 2.54 -3.88
C VAL A 79 -15.85 1.09 -4.05
N LEU A 80 -16.53 0.53 -3.04
CA LEU A 80 -17.12 -0.81 -3.15
C LEU A 80 -18.05 -0.89 -4.37
N ARG A 81 -17.92 -1.94 -5.17
CA ARG A 81 -18.71 -2.14 -6.38
C ARG A 81 -20.21 -2.17 -6.11
N ASP A 82 -20.64 -2.63 -4.95
CA ASP A 82 -22.05 -2.62 -4.52
C ASP A 82 -22.64 -1.22 -4.37
N ALA A 83 -21.80 -0.19 -4.34
CA ALA A 83 -22.24 1.18 -4.37
C ALA A 83 -22.64 1.66 -5.79
N ILE A 84 -22.41 0.84 -6.82
CA ILE A 84 -22.92 1.02 -8.18
C ILE A 84 -24.35 0.51 -8.23
N VAL A 85 -25.30 1.44 -8.39
CA VAL A 85 -26.73 1.16 -8.46
C VAL A 85 -27.09 0.53 -9.81
N SER A 86 -26.53 1.08 -10.89
CA SER A 86 -26.76 0.58 -12.24
C SER A 86 -25.60 0.93 -13.17
N VAL A 87 -25.39 0.09 -14.19
CA VAL A 87 -24.51 0.42 -15.33
C VAL A 87 -25.37 1.08 -16.40
N LEU A 88 -25.05 2.33 -16.72
CA LEU A 88 -25.73 3.09 -17.75
C LEU A 88 -25.24 2.59 -19.12
N GLN A 89 -26.18 2.18 -19.97
CA GLN A 89 -25.87 1.74 -21.33
C GLN A 89 -25.11 2.86 -22.09
N PRO A 90 -24.05 2.54 -22.85
CA PRO A 90 -23.33 3.54 -23.64
C PRO A 90 -24.29 4.25 -24.58
N VAL A 91 -24.15 5.59 -24.67
CA VAL A 91 -24.96 6.48 -25.50
C VAL A 91 -24.96 6.07 -26.99
N GLY A 92 -24.10 5.14 -27.42
CA GLY A 92 -24.14 4.51 -28.75
C GLY A 92 -25.47 3.83 -29.09
N GLN A 93 -26.26 3.36 -28.11
CA GLN A 93 -27.64 2.88 -28.35
C GLN A 93 -28.71 3.98 -28.25
N MET A 94 -28.37 5.16 -27.71
CA MET A 94 -29.21 6.37 -27.75
C MET A 94 -28.87 7.30 -28.93
N ALA A 95 -27.81 7.01 -29.70
CA ALA A 95 -27.41 7.79 -30.87
C ALA A 95 -28.45 7.79 -31.99
N ALA A 96 -29.39 6.84 -32.00
CA ALA A 96 -30.56 6.86 -32.88
C ALA A 96 -31.60 7.94 -32.49
N ALA A 97 -31.53 8.51 -31.28
CA ALA A 97 -32.42 9.56 -30.79
C ALA A 97 -31.74 10.95 -30.67
N ALA A 98 -30.43 11.06 -30.95
CA ALA A 98 -29.63 12.28 -30.75
C ALA A 98 -29.17 12.94 -32.06
N THR A 99 -29.94 12.79 -33.15
CA THR A 99 -29.76 13.50 -34.43
C THR A 99 -30.06 15.01 -34.37
N ALA A 100 -30.11 15.63 -33.19
CA ALA A 100 -30.59 17.01 -33.02
C ALA A 100 -29.57 18.02 -32.43
N HIS A 101 -28.27 17.72 -32.27
CA HIS A 101 -27.33 18.73 -31.75
C HIS A 101 -25.93 18.78 -32.41
N PRO A 102 -25.62 19.83 -33.21
CA PRO A 102 -24.36 19.95 -33.96
C PRO A 102 -23.07 20.22 -33.14
N ARG A 103 -23.14 20.41 -31.82
CA ARG A 103 -21.98 20.86 -31.02
C ARG A 103 -21.12 19.74 -30.42
N LEU A 104 -21.53 18.47 -30.51
CA LEU A 104 -20.80 17.33 -29.92
C LEU A 104 -19.69 16.76 -30.82
N ARG A 105 -19.72 17.01 -32.13
CA ARG A 105 -18.69 16.50 -33.06
C ARG A 105 -17.33 17.18 -32.90
N SER A 106 -17.29 18.43 -32.43
CA SER A 106 -16.04 19.19 -32.33
C SER A 106 -15.17 18.82 -31.12
N ALA A 107 -15.72 18.19 -30.08
CA ALA A 107 -14.97 17.85 -28.87
C ALA A 107 -14.28 16.48 -28.94
N LEU A 108 -14.74 15.60 -29.84
CA LEU A 108 -14.23 14.22 -29.95
C LEU A 108 -13.09 14.07 -30.97
N SER A 109 -12.91 15.02 -31.90
CA SER A 109 -11.83 14.96 -32.91
C SER A 109 -10.48 15.55 -32.45
N SER A 110 -10.38 16.16 -31.27
CA SER A 110 -9.17 16.89 -30.83
C SER A 110 -8.29 16.16 -29.81
N ARG A 111 -8.62 14.93 -29.42
CA ARG A 111 -7.80 14.15 -28.46
C ARG A 111 -6.90 13.15 -29.17
N GLY A 112 -5.66 13.56 -29.41
CA GLY A 112 -4.56 12.61 -29.63
C GLY A 112 -4.35 11.71 -28.39
N PRO A 113 -3.51 10.66 -28.50
CA PRO A 113 -3.31 9.68 -27.43
C PRO A 113 -2.66 10.36 -26.21
N ALA A 114 -3.50 10.77 -25.25
CA ALA A 114 -3.04 11.32 -23.98
C ALA A 114 -2.45 10.19 -23.14
N GLN A 115 -1.13 10.22 -22.95
CA GLN A 115 -0.45 9.43 -21.93
C GLN A 115 -0.97 9.87 -20.55
N SER A 116 -1.91 9.08 -20.02
CA SER A 116 -2.46 9.20 -18.68
C SER A 116 -1.38 8.87 -17.64
N ARG A 117 -0.54 9.85 -17.29
CA ARG A 117 0.35 9.76 -16.12
C ARG A 117 -0.49 9.91 -14.85
N SER A 118 -0.55 8.85 -14.04
CA SER A 118 -1.17 8.90 -12.72
C SER A 118 -0.42 9.90 -11.82
N PRO A 119 -1.12 10.86 -11.16
CA PRO A 119 -0.48 11.87 -10.31
C PRO A 119 0.25 11.29 -9.08
N LEU A 120 0.08 10.00 -8.77
CA LEU A 120 0.86 9.32 -7.72
C LEU A 120 2.26 8.90 -8.19
N ALA A 121 2.47 8.70 -9.50
CA ALA A 121 3.76 8.30 -10.08
C ALA A 121 4.63 9.51 -10.49
N ALA A 122 4.08 10.72 -10.44
CA ALA A 122 4.79 11.96 -10.75
C ALA A 122 5.23 12.72 -9.48
N GLY A 123 5.19 12.07 -8.30
CA GLY A 123 5.98 12.51 -7.16
C GLY A 123 7.44 12.29 -7.50
N SER A 124 8.23 13.38 -7.53
CA SER A 124 9.64 13.38 -7.93
C SER A 124 10.36 12.14 -7.37
N ALA A 125 10.91 11.33 -8.27
CA ALA A 125 11.70 10.15 -7.96
C ALA A 125 12.90 10.47 -7.05
N ASP A 126 13.24 11.75 -6.92
CA ASP A 126 14.34 12.28 -6.12
C ASP A 126 14.10 12.18 -4.60
N LYS A 127 12.85 11.90 -4.17
CA LYS A 127 12.49 11.80 -2.74
C LYS A 127 12.61 10.40 -2.15
N TRP A 128 12.78 9.38 -2.98
CA TRP A 128 13.20 8.09 -2.49
C TRP A 128 14.66 8.21 -2.05
N CYS A 129 15.00 7.68 -0.88
CA CYS A 129 16.39 7.64 -0.44
C CYS A 129 17.00 6.27 -0.79
N ARG A 130 18.27 6.30 -1.21
CA ARG A 130 19.06 5.07 -1.29
C ARG A 130 19.32 4.69 0.16
N LEU A 131 18.83 3.53 0.58
CA LEU A 131 19.21 3.01 1.88
C LEU A 131 20.68 2.59 1.78
N THR A 132 21.57 3.35 2.39
CA THR A 132 22.97 2.91 2.57
C THR A 132 22.95 1.80 3.60
N VAL A 133 23.07 0.56 3.15
CA VAL A 133 23.11 -0.61 4.03
C VAL A 133 24.55 -0.78 4.52
N PRO A 134 24.85 -0.56 5.81
CA PRO A 134 26.20 -0.74 6.32
C PRO A 134 26.62 -2.23 6.26
N PRO A 135 27.91 -2.55 6.47
CA PRO A 135 28.37 -3.95 6.52
C PRO A 135 27.64 -4.80 7.58
N SER A 136 27.19 -4.16 8.67
CA SER A 136 26.35 -4.77 9.71
C SER A 136 24.93 -5.12 9.22
N GLY A 137 24.52 -4.63 8.06
CA GLY A 137 23.21 -4.86 7.45
C GLY A 137 22.18 -3.80 7.85
N ALA A 138 20.93 -4.05 7.52
CA ALA A 138 19.79 -3.24 7.93
C ALA A 138 18.64 -4.15 8.39
N LEU A 139 17.91 -3.72 9.42
CA LEU A 139 16.76 -4.44 9.94
C LEU A 139 15.50 -4.03 9.18
N PHE A 140 14.82 -5.00 8.59
CA PHE A 140 13.57 -4.79 7.87
C PHE A 140 12.41 -5.39 8.66
N ILE A 141 11.39 -4.57 8.91
CA ILE A 141 10.17 -4.92 9.63
C ILE A 141 9.03 -4.91 8.62
N PHE A 142 8.65 -6.09 8.15
CA PHE A 142 7.50 -6.26 7.27
C PHE A 142 6.25 -6.34 8.13
N TRP A 143 5.30 -5.44 7.92
CA TRP A 143 4.15 -5.29 8.80
C TRP A 143 2.87 -5.08 8.01
N ASP A 144 1.75 -5.33 8.67
CA ASP A 144 0.41 -5.18 8.12
C ASP A 144 -0.62 -4.91 9.23
N LEU A 145 -1.77 -4.35 8.85
CA LEU A 145 -2.89 -4.04 9.74
C LEU A 145 -4.19 -4.64 9.22
N GLU A 146 -4.92 -5.32 10.12
CA GLU A 146 -6.34 -5.57 9.88
C GLU A 146 -7.21 -4.53 10.58
N THR A 147 -8.37 -4.28 9.99
CA THR A 147 -9.30 -3.24 10.44
C THR A 147 -10.73 -3.77 10.56
N ASN A 148 -11.57 -3.07 11.33
CA ASN A 148 -12.96 -3.48 11.54
C ASN A 148 -13.88 -3.26 10.32
N GLU A 149 -13.43 -2.43 9.38
CA GLU A 149 -14.02 -2.10 8.09
C GLU A 149 -12.85 -1.91 7.10
N GLY A 150 -12.98 -2.28 5.81
CA GLY A 150 -11.84 -2.21 4.87
C GLY A 150 -11.19 -0.82 4.78
N CYS A 151 -9.93 -0.72 4.35
CA CYS A 151 -9.04 0.46 4.48
C CYS A 151 -9.72 1.85 4.32
N ARG A 152 -10.13 2.46 5.45
CA ARG A 152 -10.49 3.88 5.57
C ARG A 152 -9.86 4.43 6.83
N LEU A 153 -9.43 5.70 6.79
CA LEU A 153 -8.77 6.38 7.92
C LEU A 153 -9.62 6.40 9.20
N CYS A 154 -10.95 6.32 9.09
CA CYS A 154 -11.84 6.31 10.25
C CYS A 154 -11.93 4.96 10.99
N ASN A 155 -11.30 3.92 10.48
CA ASN A 155 -11.54 2.57 10.97
C ASN A 155 -10.71 2.25 12.22
N ALA A 156 -11.20 1.31 13.01
CA ALA A 156 -10.46 0.81 14.16
C ALA A 156 -9.56 -0.35 13.73
N ILE A 157 -8.30 -0.31 14.14
CA ILE A 157 -7.35 -1.42 14.00
C ILE A 157 -7.86 -2.59 14.84
N THR A 158 -7.91 -3.80 14.25
CA THR A 158 -8.35 -5.04 14.89
C THR A 158 -7.22 -6.07 15.02
N GLN A 159 -6.17 -5.97 14.20
CA GLN A 159 -4.95 -6.75 14.32
C GLN A 159 -3.74 -5.91 13.89
N ILE A 160 -2.64 -6.07 14.61
CA ILE A 160 -1.32 -5.55 14.23
C ILE A 160 -0.39 -6.75 14.18
N ALA A 161 0.35 -6.92 13.09
CA ALA A 161 1.38 -7.93 13.03
C ALA A 161 2.61 -7.45 12.27
N ALA A 162 3.75 -8.06 12.57
CA ALA A 162 4.99 -7.80 11.88
C ALA A 162 5.96 -8.97 11.98
N VAL A 163 6.86 -9.06 10.98
CA VAL A 163 7.98 -9.99 10.96
C VAL A 163 9.27 -9.24 10.66
N ALA A 164 10.33 -9.62 11.35
CA ALA A 164 11.64 -8.98 11.21
C ALA A 164 12.60 -9.85 10.39
N ARG A 165 13.37 -9.22 9.50
CA ARG A 165 14.46 -9.84 8.74
C ARG A 165 15.69 -8.94 8.74
N LEU A 166 16.85 -9.55 8.78
CA LEU A 166 18.11 -8.84 8.57
C LEU A 166 18.44 -8.86 7.08
N PHE A 167 18.65 -7.70 6.48
CA PHE A 167 19.18 -7.58 5.14
C PHE A 167 20.68 -7.34 5.21
N ARG A 168 21.48 -8.30 4.74
CA ARG A 168 22.95 -8.22 4.77
C ARG A 168 23.51 -8.97 3.57
N GLY A 169 24.55 -8.42 2.94
CA GLY A 169 25.17 -9.05 1.76
C GLY A 169 24.21 -9.20 0.57
N GLY A 170 23.17 -8.36 0.49
CA GLY A 170 22.17 -8.42 -0.57
C GLY A 170 21.07 -9.47 -0.38
N GLU A 171 20.97 -10.11 0.78
CA GLU A 171 19.99 -11.16 1.06
C GLU A 171 19.20 -10.86 2.34
N PHE A 172 17.95 -11.33 2.40
CA PHE A 172 17.15 -11.32 3.63
C PHE A 172 17.32 -12.63 4.40
N ALA A 173 17.67 -12.52 5.68
CA ALA A 173 17.78 -13.64 6.60
C ALA A 173 16.78 -13.52 7.76
N GLY A 174 16.31 -14.66 8.25
CA GLY A 174 15.62 -14.74 9.53
C GLY A 174 16.60 -14.44 10.68
N ILE A 175 16.09 -13.80 11.73
CA ILE A 175 16.91 -13.36 12.89
C ILE A 175 16.62 -14.14 14.17
N GLY A 176 15.79 -15.19 14.10
CA GLY A 176 15.41 -15.99 15.27
C GLY A 176 14.46 -15.31 16.28
N ALA A 177 14.19 -14.01 16.13
CA ALA A 177 13.21 -13.30 16.95
C ALA A 177 11.77 -13.78 16.66
N PRO A 178 10.90 -13.84 17.67
CA PRO A 178 9.50 -14.16 17.47
C PRO A 178 8.81 -13.07 16.64
N ASP A 179 7.88 -13.47 15.79
CA ASP A 179 7.02 -12.53 15.06
C ASP A 179 6.12 -11.76 16.05
N TYR A 180 5.77 -10.53 15.69
CA TYR A 180 4.81 -9.73 16.44
C TYR A 180 3.39 -9.98 15.94
N GLU A 181 2.46 -10.22 16.87
CA GLU A 181 1.04 -10.30 16.57
C GLU A 181 0.22 -9.90 17.79
N ARG A 182 -0.71 -8.96 17.61
CA ARG A 182 -1.73 -8.61 18.61
C ARG A 182 -3.07 -8.37 17.95
N TYR A 183 -4.10 -8.96 18.54
CA TYR A 183 -5.48 -8.57 18.30
C TYR A 183 -5.84 -7.37 19.15
N VAL A 184 -6.62 -6.45 18.59
CA VAL A 184 -7.01 -5.20 19.25
C VAL A 184 -8.51 -5.21 19.47
N THR A 185 -8.93 -5.12 20.73
CA THR A 185 -10.34 -4.96 21.08
C THR A 185 -10.79 -3.57 20.65
N THR A 186 -11.81 -3.51 19.81
CA THR A 186 -12.41 -2.27 19.34
C THR A 186 -13.75 -2.05 20.04
N GLY A 187 -14.07 -0.81 20.39
CA GLY A 187 -15.42 -0.46 20.87
C GLY A 187 -16.47 -0.44 19.75
N ALA A 188 -16.02 -0.41 18.49
CA ALA A 188 -16.87 -0.41 17.31
C ALA A 188 -17.22 -1.84 16.87
N PRO A 189 -18.42 -2.08 16.31
CA PRO A 189 -18.75 -3.39 15.76
C PRO A 189 -17.85 -3.74 14.57
N MET A 190 -17.59 -5.04 14.40
CA MET A 190 -16.92 -5.59 13.22
C MET A 190 -17.93 -5.65 12.06
N ASN A 191 -17.55 -5.15 10.89
CA ASN A 191 -18.36 -5.31 9.70
C ASN A 191 -18.35 -6.78 9.24
N THR A 192 -19.50 -7.30 8.80
CA THR A 192 -19.65 -8.71 8.40
C THR A 192 -18.69 -9.11 7.26
N VAL A 193 -18.44 -8.21 6.30
CA VAL A 193 -17.50 -8.46 5.19
C VAL A 193 -16.07 -8.53 5.73
N ALA A 194 -15.66 -7.55 6.54
CA ALA A 194 -14.33 -7.54 7.14
C ALA A 194 -14.10 -8.76 8.05
N SER A 195 -15.10 -9.14 8.85
CA SER A 195 -15.05 -10.34 9.70
C SER A 195 -14.91 -11.62 8.88
N LYS A 196 -15.63 -11.73 7.76
CA LYS A 196 -15.57 -12.89 6.86
C LYS A 196 -14.21 -12.98 6.15
N MET A 197 -13.67 -11.85 5.69
CA MET A 197 -12.38 -11.82 4.99
C MET A 197 -11.23 -12.15 5.94
N THR A 198 -11.21 -11.52 7.11
CA THR A 198 -10.08 -11.62 8.05
C THR A 198 -10.16 -12.81 9.00
N GLY A 199 -11.34 -13.41 9.13
CA GLY A 199 -11.63 -14.37 10.19
C GLY A 199 -11.69 -13.76 11.60
N ILE A 200 -11.50 -12.44 11.74
CA ILE A 200 -11.55 -11.76 13.02
C ILE A 200 -13.01 -11.57 13.43
N THR A 201 -13.38 -12.21 14.54
CA THR A 201 -14.75 -12.15 15.08
C THR A 201 -14.78 -11.35 16.39
N LYS A 202 -15.97 -10.87 16.77
CA LYS A 202 -16.17 -10.26 18.09
C LYS A 202 -15.74 -11.20 19.23
N THR A 203 -16.01 -12.50 19.09
CA THR A 203 -15.60 -13.52 20.07
C THR A 203 -14.09 -13.64 20.16
N LEU A 204 -13.39 -13.64 19.01
CA LEU A 204 -11.92 -13.65 19.00
C LEU A 204 -11.34 -12.42 19.70
N LEU A 205 -11.83 -11.22 19.34
CA LEU A 205 -11.38 -9.96 19.96
C LEU A 205 -11.72 -9.86 21.45
N SER A 206 -12.81 -10.50 21.90
CA SER A 206 -13.17 -10.54 23.33
C SER A 206 -12.28 -11.49 24.13
N ARG A 207 -11.77 -12.55 23.48
CA ARG A 207 -10.95 -13.58 24.13
C ARG A 207 -9.46 -13.27 24.10
N GLN A 208 -8.96 -12.70 23.00
CA GLN A 208 -7.53 -12.51 22.74
C GLN A 208 -7.14 -11.05 22.51
N GLY A 209 -8.12 -10.16 22.35
CA GLY A 209 -7.85 -8.76 22.10
C GLY A 209 -7.30 -8.05 23.33
N VAL A 210 -6.38 -7.11 23.09
CA VAL A 210 -5.89 -6.15 24.07
C VAL A 210 -6.35 -4.74 23.69
N SER A 211 -6.17 -3.76 24.56
CA SER A 211 -6.42 -2.37 24.17
C SER A 211 -5.45 -1.93 23.06
N LEU A 212 -5.88 -0.99 22.20
CA LEU A 212 -5.00 -0.42 21.18
C LEU A 212 -3.73 0.19 21.80
N ARG A 213 -3.85 0.80 22.98
CA ARG A 213 -2.71 1.36 23.73
C ARG A 213 -1.68 0.29 24.07
N GLU A 214 -2.11 -0.83 24.63
CA GLU A 214 -1.22 -1.96 24.97
C GLU A 214 -0.58 -2.55 23.72
N ALA A 215 -1.35 -2.72 22.64
CA ALA A 215 -0.80 -3.20 21.36
C ALA A 215 0.24 -2.25 20.76
N LEU A 216 0.04 -0.93 20.82
CA LEU A 216 1.03 0.01 20.28
C LEU A 216 2.31 0.05 21.13
N LEU A 217 2.19 0.03 22.46
CA LEU A 217 3.34 -0.02 23.36
C LEU A 217 4.11 -1.35 23.25
N ALA A 218 3.40 -2.47 23.13
CA ALA A 218 4.03 -3.77 22.92
C ALA A 218 4.72 -3.86 21.56
N PHE A 219 4.18 -3.20 20.52
CA PHE A 219 4.84 -3.11 19.21
C PHE A 219 6.15 -2.31 19.31
N GLU A 220 6.11 -1.13 19.91
CA GLU A 220 7.30 -0.29 20.15
C GLU A 220 8.40 -1.06 20.89
N GLN A 221 8.05 -1.73 22.00
CA GLN A 221 8.97 -2.57 22.77
C GLN A 221 9.50 -3.76 21.98
N TRP A 222 8.65 -4.41 21.16
CA TRP A 222 9.08 -5.52 20.32
C TRP A 222 10.11 -5.07 19.28
N VAL A 223 9.89 -3.93 18.60
CA VAL A 223 10.87 -3.39 17.65
C VAL A 223 12.22 -3.12 18.33
N GLN A 224 12.21 -2.47 19.49
CA GLN A 224 13.42 -2.19 20.27
C GLN A 224 14.14 -3.49 20.68
N SER A 225 13.40 -4.49 21.14
CA SER A 225 13.96 -5.80 21.51
C SER A 225 14.59 -6.52 20.32
N VAL A 226 13.95 -6.46 19.15
CA VAL A 226 14.48 -7.05 17.92
C VAL A 226 15.77 -6.37 17.51
N HIS A 227 15.83 -5.04 17.58
CA HIS A 227 17.04 -4.28 17.28
C HIS A 227 18.20 -4.69 18.20
N GLN A 228 17.95 -4.78 19.51
CA GLN A 228 18.95 -5.22 20.50
C GLN A 228 19.42 -6.66 20.29
N HIS A 229 18.56 -7.54 19.77
CA HIS A 229 18.90 -8.94 19.50
C HIS A 229 19.97 -9.12 18.41
N ILE A 230 20.10 -8.16 17.49
CA ILE A 230 20.98 -8.27 16.31
C ILE A 230 22.36 -7.64 16.55
N LEU A 231 22.45 -6.65 17.45
CA LEU A 231 23.70 -5.96 17.79
C LEU A 231 24.88 -6.87 18.24
N PRO A 232 24.68 -8.05 18.89
CA PRO A 232 25.78 -8.90 19.30
C PRO A 232 26.41 -9.72 18.17
N LEU A 233 25.88 -9.70 16.95
CA LEU A 233 26.39 -10.54 15.87
C LEU A 233 27.69 -9.93 15.31
N PRO A 234 28.87 -10.55 15.53
CA PRO A 234 30.10 -10.06 14.95
C PRO A 234 29.94 -9.94 13.43
N ALA A 235 30.50 -8.87 12.85
CA ALA A 235 30.60 -8.78 11.41
C ALA A 235 31.27 -10.07 10.89
N PRO A 236 30.76 -10.70 9.82
CA PRO A 236 31.44 -11.84 9.24
C PRO A 236 32.87 -11.40 8.92
N SER A 237 33.84 -12.02 9.60
CA SER A 237 35.26 -11.72 9.44
C SER A 237 35.61 -11.84 7.96
N SER A 238 35.89 -10.71 7.33
CA SER A 238 36.35 -10.61 5.95
C SER A 238 37.76 -11.20 5.87
N HIS A 239 37.86 -12.52 5.90
CA HIS A 239 39.03 -13.23 5.40
C HIS A 239 39.00 -13.13 3.87
N LEU A 240 39.28 -11.94 3.36
CA LEU A 240 39.84 -11.82 2.03
C LEU A 240 41.30 -12.24 2.15
N PRO A 241 41.79 -13.17 1.31
CA PRO A 241 43.21 -13.44 1.24
C PRO A 241 43.91 -12.12 0.87
N ILE A 242 44.80 -11.67 1.73
CA ILE A 242 45.73 -10.59 1.43
C ILE A 242 46.62 -11.13 0.31
N GLY A 243 46.27 -10.78 -0.92
CA GLY A 243 47.20 -10.81 -2.04
C GLY A 243 48.14 -9.62 -1.85
N ASP A 244 49.27 -9.90 -1.23
CA ASP A 244 50.49 -9.11 -1.40
C ASP A 244 50.90 -9.26 -2.86
N ASP A 245 50.95 -8.15 -3.61
CA ASP A 245 51.83 -7.95 -4.77
C ASP A 245 51.45 -6.65 -5.52
N GLY A 246 52.38 -5.69 -5.50
CA GLY A 246 52.63 -4.81 -6.64
C GLY A 246 52.27 -3.35 -6.48
N ASP A 247 53.27 -2.55 -6.14
CA ASP A 247 53.34 -1.11 -6.30
C ASP A 247 53.01 -0.69 -7.75
N ASP A 248 52.17 0.35 -7.97
CA ASP A 248 52.36 1.28 -9.09
C ASP A 248 51.51 2.57 -8.97
N GLU A 249 52.27 3.68 -8.97
CA GLU A 249 52.05 5.07 -9.39
C GLU A 249 50.64 5.71 -9.47
N LEU A 250 50.45 6.68 -8.57
CA LEU A 250 50.08 8.10 -8.83
C LEU A 250 49.31 8.44 -10.11
N HIS A 251 48.06 8.88 -9.96
CA HIS A 251 47.58 10.07 -10.69
C HIS A 251 46.51 10.86 -9.92
N ASP A 252 46.81 12.15 -9.84
CA ASP A 252 46.10 13.28 -9.26
C ASP A 252 44.81 13.61 -10.04
N ALA A 253 43.66 13.62 -9.38
CA ALA A 253 42.42 14.23 -9.89
C ALA A 253 41.50 14.59 -8.72
N MET A 254 41.78 15.72 -8.06
CA MET A 254 40.88 16.31 -7.08
C MET A 254 39.62 16.84 -7.77
N SER A 255 38.52 16.10 -7.64
CA SER A 255 37.16 16.62 -7.85
C SER A 255 36.57 16.90 -6.47
N GLU A 256 36.17 18.14 -6.23
CA GLU A 256 35.53 18.54 -4.97
C GLU A 256 34.24 17.71 -4.76
N PRO A 257 34.07 17.04 -3.60
CA PRO A 257 32.85 16.31 -3.32
C PRO A 257 31.70 17.29 -3.07
N GLU A 258 30.63 17.15 -3.85
CA GLU A 258 29.35 17.80 -3.53
C GLU A 258 28.91 17.31 -2.14
N ASP A 259 28.76 18.27 -1.23
CA ASP A 259 28.35 18.09 0.16
C ASP A 259 26.87 17.67 0.19
N ASP A 260 26.64 16.38 -0.05
CA ASP A 260 25.33 15.72 0.02
C ASP A 260 24.89 15.54 1.48
N GLY A 261 25.00 16.60 2.32
CA GLY A 261 24.40 16.72 3.66
C GLY A 261 24.10 15.39 4.36
N VAL A 262 25.13 14.55 4.55
CA VAL A 262 24.98 13.24 5.17
C VAL A 262 24.78 13.52 6.65
N ASP A 263 23.52 13.74 7.02
CA ASP A 263 23.11 13.86 8.41
C ASP A 263 23.70 12.66 9.16
N GLY A 264 24.66 12.93 10.04
CA GLY A 264 25.49 11.95 10.72
C GLY A 264 24.70 11.03 11.63
N GLU A 265 23.98 10.06 11.05
CA GLU A 265 23.71 8.80 11.70
C GLU A 265 25.08 8.16 11.92
N GLY A 266 25.62 8.29 13.14
CA GLY A 266 26.96 7.82 13.46
C GLY A 266 27.19 6.39 12.99
N ASP A 267 28.40 6.12 12.50
CA ASP A 267 28.89 4.92 11.78
C ASP A 267 28.63 3.53 12.40
N GLY A 268 27.80 3.42 13.45
CA GLY A 268 27.50 2.17 14.14
C GLY A 268 26.01 1.83 14.31
N VAL A 269 25.06 2.69 13.90
CA VAL A 269 23.64 2.39 14.11
C VAL A 269 23.09 1.61 12.92
N MET A 270 22.58 0.40 13.17
CA MET A 270 21.92 -0.41 12.14
C MET A 270 20.59 0.25 11.73
N PRO A 271 20.39 0.59 10.45
CA PRO A 271 19.14 1.19 10.01
C PRO A 271 17.95 0.25 10.21
N VAL A 272 16.82 0.79 10.64
CA VAL A 272 15.55 0.06 10.73
C VAL A 272 14.55 0.61 9.72
N VAL A 273 14.05 -0.27 8.85
CA VAL A 273 13.12 0.04 7.76
C VAL A 273 11.80 -0.69 7.99
N MET A 274 10.70 0.05 8.04
CA MET A 274 9.37 -0.52 8.17
C MET A 274 8.70 -0.61 6.80
N VAL A 275 8.39 -1.82 6.36
CA VAL A 275 7.92 -2.13 5.00
C VAL A 275 6.48 -2.61 5.05
N SER A 276 5.64 -1.96 4.26
CA SER A 276 4.23 -2.34 4.06
C SER A 276 3.97 -2.60 2.57
N HIS A 277 2.80 -3.17 2.25
CA HIS A 277 2.32 -3.27 0.88
C HIS A 277 1.10 -2.37 0.70
N ARG A 278 1.25 -1.25 -0.03
CA ARG A 278 0.29 -0.14 -0.09
C ARG A 278 0.11 0.63 1.23
N GLY A 279 0.99 0.45 2.20
CA GLY A 279 0.84 1.12 3.49
C GLY A 279 1.04 2.64 3.46
N PHE A 280 1.63 3.22 2.41
CA PHE A 280 1.71 4.69 2.29
C PHE A 280 0.34 5.35 2.15
N ILE A 281 -0.65 4.61 1.65
CA ILE A 281 -2.04 5.09 1.48
C ILE A 281 -3.01 4.49 2.51
N CYS A 282 -2.65 3.36 3.13
CA CYS A 282 -3.48 2.64 4.10
C CYS A 282 -2.88 2.63 5.49
N ASP A 283 -1.86 1.79 5.71
CA ASP A 283 -1.42 1.41 7.05
C ASP A 283 -0.75 2.55 7.81
N LEU A 284 0.17 3.29 7.18
CA LEU A 284 0.88 4.40 7.84
C LEU A 284 -0.06 5.53 8.25
N PRO A 285 -0.95 6.06 7.38
CA PRO A 285 -1.93 7.05 7.80
C PRO A 285 -2.81 6.59 8.95
N LEU A 286 -3.28 5.33 8.89
CA LEU A 286 -4.14 4.75 9.92
C LEU A 286 -3.38 4.58 11.24
N LEU A 287 -2.15 4.07 11.21
CA LEU A 287 -1.27 3.96 12.37
C LEU A 287 -1.04 5.33 12.99
N PHE A 288 -0.67 6.34 12.19
CA PHE A 288 -0.36 7.68 12.70
C PHE A 288 -1.56 8.32 13.37
N GLN A 289 -2.75 8.20 12.77
CA GLN A 289 -3.98 8.69 13.39
C GLN A 289 -4.32 7.92 14.67
N SER A 290 -4.09 6.61 14.68
CA SER A 290 -4.35 5.74 15.84
C SER A 290 -3.41 6.07 17.00
N VAL A 291 -2.13 6.31 16.71
CA VAL A 291 -1.12 6.73 17.70
C VAL A 291 -1.46 8.10 18.27
N ASP A 292 -1.78 9.09 17.42
CA ASP A 292 -2.11 10.45 17.86
C ASP A 292 -3.31 10.44 18.82
N LYS A 293 -4.36 9.67 18.50
CA LYS A 293 -5.54 9.52 19.36
C LYS A 293 -5.28 8.73 20.64
N THR A 294 -4.45 7.69 20.60
CA THR A 294 -4.34 6.70 21.69
C THR A 294 -3.21 7.02 22.67
N LEU A 295 -2.08 7.47 22.14
CA LEU A 295 -0.86 7.72 22.91
C LEU A 295 -0.61 9.21 23.12
N ASN A 296 -1.36 10.10 22.44
CA ASN A 296 -1.13 11.54 22.46
C ASN A 296 0.31 11.92 22.04
N VAL A 297 0.81 11.23 21.01
CA VAL A 297 2.14 11.41 20.41
C VAL A 297 1.97 11.43 18.90
N LYS A 298 2.78 12.17 18.16
CA LYS A 298 2.69 12.15 16.69
C LYS A 298 3.17 10.81 16.15
N GLY A 299 2.49 10.28 15.14
CA GLY A 299 2.84 9.01 14.49
C GLY A 299 4.33 8.89 14.10
N PRO A 300 4.94 9.92 13.49
CA PRO A 300 6.37 9.96 13.20
C PRO A 300 7.25 9.78 14.45
N ASP A 301 6.95 10.50 15.52
CA ASP A 301 7.70 10.44 16.78
C ASP A 301 7.59 9.04 17.39
N PHE A 302 6.42 8.40 17.31
CA PHE A 302 6.23 7.01 17.75
C PHE A 302 7.15 6.03 17.00
N LEU A 303 7.27 6.16 15.68
CA LEU A 303 8.20 5.33 14.89
C LEU A 303 9.66 5.60 15.29
N GLN A 304 10.04 6.87 15.46
CA GLN A 304 11.39 7.23 15.88
C GLN A 304 11.75 6.68 17.26
N ARG A 305 10.83 6.72 18.24
CA ARG A 305 11.06 6.10 19.55
C ARG A 305 11.21 4.58 19.47
N ALA A 306 10.50 3.93 18.55
CA ALA A 306 10.70 2.52 18.25
C ALA A 306 12.06 2.24 17.55
N GLY A 307 12.78 3.27 17.11
CA GLY A 307 14.03 3.16 16.35
C GLY A 307 13.83 3.01 14.85
N VAL A 308 12.62 3.28 14.34
CA VAL A 308 12.28 3.22 12.91
C VAL A 308 12.46 4.61 12.29
N PHE A 309 13.47 4.75 11.43
CA PHE A 309 13.76 6.01 10.75
C PHE A 309 13.34 6.01 9.28
N HIS A 310 13.15 4.82 8.71
CA HIS A 310 12.84 4.63 7.30
C HIS A 310 11.54 3.84 7.12
N VAL A 311 10.77 4.20 6.11
CA VAL A 311 9.58 3.49 5.67
C VAL A 311 9.67 3.15 4.19
N ALA A 312 9.09 2.03 3.81
CA ALA A 312 9.03 1.61 2.41
C ALA A 312 7.67 0.98 2.08
N ASP A 313 7.33 1.02 0.80
CA ASP A 313 6.09 0.46 0.28
C ASP A 313 6.39 -0.42 -0.94
N SER A 314 6.28 -1.73 -0.76
CA SER A 314 6.65 -2.70 -1.79
C SER A 314 5.76 -2.62 -3.03
N TYR A 315 4.54 -2.11 -2.90
CA TYR A 315 3.65 -1.90 -4.04
C TYR A 315 4.20 -0.81 -4.96
N TYR A 316 4.67 0.31 -4.39
CA TYR A 316 5.25 1.41 -5.17
C TYR A 316 6.59 1.02 -5.79
N VAL A 317 7.40 0.21 -5.10
CA VAL A 317 8.62 -0.37 -5.68
C VAL A 317 8.27 -1.23 -6.90
N ALA A 318 7.33 -2.17 -6.76
CA ALA A 318 6.90 -3.01 -7.88
C ALA A 318 6.30 -2.20 -9.04
N LEU A 319 5.53 -1.15 -8.72
CA LEU A 319 4.92 -0.25 -9.70
C LEU A 319 5.98 0.54 -10.49
N ASP A 320 7.00 1.06 -9.81
CA ASP A 320 8.10 1.79 -10.44
C ASP A 320 8.90 0.89 -11.37
N MET A 321 9.22 -0.35 -10.94
CA MET A 321 9.87 -1.35 -11.79
C MET A 321 9.06 -1.64 -13.06
N ARG A 322 7.73 -1.73 -12.94
CA ARG A 322 6.80 -1.89 -14.07
C ARG A 322 6.82 -0.70 -15.00
N GLN A 323 6.80 0.51 -14.46
CA GLN A 323 6.82 1.74 -15.26
C GLN A 323 8.14 1.94 -15.99
N LYS A 324 9.26 1.53 -15.38
CA LYS A 324 10.59 1.53 -15.99
C LYS A 324 10.80 0.36 -16.98
N GLY A 325 9.84 -0.55 -17.11
CA GLY A 325 9.97 -1.75 -17.94
C GLY A 325 11.04 -2.73 -17.46
N LYS A 326 11.48 -2.61 -16.19
CA LYS A 326 12.51 -3.48 -15.59
C LYS A 326 11.92 -4.83 -15.18
N ALA A 327 10.67 -4.84 -14.71
CA ALA A 327 9.96 -6.06 -14.37
C ALA A 327 8.45 -5.84 -14.33
N PHE A 328 7.68 -6.93 -14.34
CA PHE A 328 6.22 -6.93 -14.38
C PHE A 328 5.65 -6.26 -15.65
N THR A 329 4.61 -6.85 -16.21
CA THR A 329 3.91 -6.34 -17.39
C THR A 329 2.69 -5.53 -16.96
N GLY A 330 2.20 -4.64 -17.83
CA GLY A 330 1.04 -3.79 -17.54
C GLY A 330 -0.28 -4.52 -17.28
N ARG A 331 -0.34 -5.84 -17.54
CA ARG A 331 -1.53 -6.67 -17.31
C ARG A 331 -1.49 -7.43 -15.98
N GLU A 332 -0.32 -7.52 -15.36
CA GLU A 332 -0.13 -8.33 -14.16
C GLU A 332 -0.53 -7.55 -12.93
N SER A 333 -1.17 -8.27 -12.01
CA SER A 333 -1.50 -7.75 -10.70
C SER A 333 -0.24 -7.53 -9.89
N LEU A 334 -0.23 -6.39 -9.18
CA LEU A 334 0.79 -6.07 -8.19
C LEU A 334 0.25 -6.23 -6.77
N GLY A 335 -0.92 -6.86 -6.60
CA GLY A 335 -1.44 -7.20 -5.28
C GLY A 335 -0.57 -8.27 -4.61
N LEU A 336 -0.48 -8.23 -3.28
CA LEU A 336 0.40 -9.12 -2.52
C LEU A 336 0.16 -10.61 -2.82
N SER A 337 -1.09 -11.04 -2.93
CA SER A 337 -1.43 -12.43 -3.24
C SER A 337 -0.94 -12.88 -4.63
N GLU A 338 -1.04 -12.01 -5.64
CA GLU A 338 -0.53 -12.32 -6.99
C GLU A 338 1.00 -12.34 -6.98
N LEU A 339 1.63 -11.32 -6.38
CA LEU A 339 3.09 -11.26 -6.26
C LEU A 339 3.63 -12.48 -5.51
N HIS A 340 2.96 -12.93 -4.45
CA HIS A 340 3.34 -14.13 -3.72
C HIS A 340 3.22 -15.37 -4.59
N THR A 341 2.08 -15.55 -5.27
CA THR A 341 1.88 -16.68 -6.18
C THR A 341 2.94 -16.75 -7.25
N ARG A 342 3.25 -15.60 -7.86
CA ARG A 342 4.22 -15.50 -8.95
C ARG A 342 5.67 -15.69 -8.48
N LEU A 343 6.10 -14.94 -7.48
CA LEU A 343 7.52 -14.86 -7.10
C LEU A 343 7.93 -15.96 -6.12
N VAL A 344 7.02 -16.42 -5.28
CA VAL A 344 7.26 -17.52 -4.32
C VAL A 344 6.84 -18.87 -4.91
N GLY A 345 6.00 -18.88 -5.95
CA GLY A 345 5.59 -20.09 -6.66
C GLY A 345 4.44 -20.85 -6.00
N ARG A 346 3.71 -20.22 -5.06
CA ARG A 346 2.55 -20.83 -4.37
C ARG A 346 1.53 -19.80 -3.92
N PRO A 347 0.23 -20.17 -3.85
CA PRO A 347 -0.81 -19.27 -3.34
C PRO A 347 -0.52 -18.73 -1.95
N HIS A 348 -0.94 -17.50 -1.67
CA HIS A 348 -0.94 -16.93 -0.32
C HIS A 348 -2.09 -17.53 0.49
N GLY A 349 -1.79 -18.55 1.30
CA GLY A 349 -2.81 -19.35 2.00
C GLY A 349 -3.51 -18.65 3.17
N ASN A 350 -2.93 -17.56 3.69
CA ASN A 350 -3.44 -16.83 4.87
C ASN A 350 -3.68 -15.35 4.54
N ALA A 351 -4.27 -15.07 3.37
CA ALA A 351 -4.62 -13.71 2.98
C ALA A 351 -5.62 -13.08 3.98
N HIS A 352 -5.50 -11.77 4.20
CA HIS A 352 -6.33 -11.02 5.15
C HIS A 352 -6.11 -11.43 6.61
N ASN A 353 -4.92 -11.95 6.92
CA ASN A 353 -4.43 -12.09 8.27
C ASN A 353 -3.14 -11.29 8.35
N ALA A 354 -3.07 -10.26 9.21
CA ALA A 354 -1.92 -9.35 9.22
C ALA A 354 -0.57 -10.08 9.33
N LEU A 355 -0.49 -11.17 10.11
CA LEU A 355 0.74 -11.94 10.25
C LEU A 355 1.06 -12.75 8.98
N GLY A 356 0.03 -13.37 8.39
CA GLY A 356 0.11 -14.04 7.09
C GLY A 356 0.60 -13.10 6.00
N ASP A 357 0.02 -11.90 5.92
CA ASP A 357 0.34 -10.87 4.94
C ASP A 357 1.75 -10.30 5.18
N SER A 358 2.15 -10.06 6.43
CA SER A 358 3.53 -9.66 6.79
C SER A 358 4.57 -10.71 6.37
N ARG A 359 4.29 -12.00 6.58
CA ARG A 359 5.16 -13.11 6.17
C ARG A 359 5.22 -13.24 4.64
N ALA A 360 4.07 -13.12 3.97
CA ALA A 360 4.00 -13.16 2.51
C ALA A 360 4.77 -11.99 1.89
N LEU A 361 4.64 -10.79 2.47
CA LEU A 361 5.38 -9.60 2.06
C LEU A 361 6.89 -9.79 2.21
N ALA A 362 7.35 -10.30 3.36
CA ALA A 362 8.76 -10.62 3.56
C ALA A 362 9.28 -11.63 2.52
N ALA A 363 8.48 -12.68 2.22
CA ALA A 363 8.84 -13.69 1.23
C ALA A 363 8.92 -13.11 -0.19
N VAL A 364 7.97 -12.24 -0.56
CA VAL A 364 7.93 -11.55 -1.86
C VAL A 364 9.13 -10.62 -2.04
N CYS A 365 9.47 -9.83 -1.02
CA CYS A 365 10.65 -8.95 -1.05
C CYS A 365 11.98 -9.71 -1.08
N GLY A 366 12.01 -10.95 -0.58
CA GLY A 366 13.15 -11.86 -0.66
C GLY A 366 13.30 -12.61 -2.00
N ARG A 367 12.57 -12.22 -3.05
CA ARG A 367 12.63 -12.85 -4.37
C ARG A 367 12.89 -11.84 -5.47
N GLU A 368 13.60 -12.27 -6.51
CA GLU A 368 13.72 -11.47 -7.72
C GLU A 368 12.35 -11.28 -8.37
N PRO A 369 12.06 -10.10 -8.95
CA PRO A 369 13.00 -8.98 -9.18
C PRO A 369 13.06 -7.97 -8.01
N LEU A 370 12.19 -8.11 -7.00
CA LEU A 370 12.10 -7.14 -5.90
C LEU A 370 13.37 -7.14 -5.05
N LEU A 371 13.97 -8.31 -4.81
CA LEU A 371 15.25 -8.43 -4.11
C LEU A 371 16.34 -7.58 -4.76
N GLY A 372 16.47 -7.62 -6.09
CA GLY A 372 17.39 -6.77 -6.84
C GLY A 372 17.13 -5.28 -6.66
N ALA A 373 15.87 -4.85 -6.53
CA ALA A 373 15.53 -3.45 -6.23
C ALA A 373 16.03 -3.05 -4.85
N TRP A 374 15.86 -3.88 -3.81
CA TRP A 374 16.38 -3.59 -2.47
C TRP A 374 17.91 -3.46 -2.42
N ARG A 375 18.64 -4.10 -3.35
CA ARG A 375 20.10 -3.99 -3.46
C ARG A 375 20.57 -2.72 -4.16
N SER A 376 19.81 -2.22 -5.13
CA SER A 376 20.33 -1.28 -6.14
C SER A 376 19.57 0.04 -6.24
N GLU A 377 18.32 0.08 -5.80
CA GLU A 377 17.42 1.21 -5.99
C GLU A 377 17.19 2.02 -4.71
N LYS A 378 16.65 3.22 -4.90
CA LYS A 378 16.10 4.02 -3.80
C LYS A 378 14.70 3.49 -3.45
N VAL A 379 14.61 2.65 -2.43
CA VAL A 379 13.40 1.86 -2.10
C VAL A 379 12.74 2.26 -0.79
N ALA A 380 13.39 3.11 0.00
CA ALA A 380 12.88 3.60 1.27
C ALA A 380 12.80 5.13 1.24
N MET A 381 12.13 5.69 2.24
CA MET A 381 12.03 7.11 2.49
C MET A 381 12.17 7.34 3.98
N ARG A 382 12.83 8.43 4.39
CA ARG A 382 12.83 8.81 5.81
C ARG A 382 11.40 9.11 6.26
N VAL A 383 11.07 8.76 7.50
CA VAL A 383 9.73 9.03 8.08
C VAL A 383 9.39 10.53 7.99
N SER A 384 10.37 11.42 8.20
CA SER A 384 10.20 12.87 8.06
C SER A 384 9.81 13.31 6.65
N ASP A 385 10.38 12.68 5.62
CA ASP A 385 10.13 13.03 4.23
C ASP A 385 8.76 12.53 3.77
N TYR A 386 8.35 11.35 4.26
CA TYR A 386 7.00 10.83 4.06
C TYR A 386 5.93 11.80 4.59
N VAL A 387 6.13 12.33 5.80
CA VAL A 387 5.22 13.30 6.42
C VAL A 387 5.15 14.59 5.61
N ARG A 388 6.31 15.11 5.21
CA ARG A 388 6.41 16.33 4.40
C ARG A 388 5.68 16.19 3.07
N GLU A 389 5.82 15.04 2.40
CA GLU A 389 5.10 14.75 1.16
C GLU A 389 3.58 14.70 1.35
N LYS A 390 3.10 14.08 2.43
CA LYS A 390 1.67 14.02 2.71
C LYS A 390 1.08 15.40 2.98
N GLN A 391 1.80 16.25 3.71
CA GLN A 391 1.39 17.62 3.99
C GLN A 391 1.32 18.48 2.73
N GLN A 392 2.26 18.32 1.79
CA GLN A 392 2.24 19.05 0.51
C GLN A 392 1.06 18.69 -0.40
N ARG A 393 0.44 17.52 -0.18
CA ARG A 393 -0.65 16.99 -1.02
C ARG A 393 -2.04 17.16 -0.40
N SER A 394 -2.12 17.56 0.86
CA SER A 394 -3.37 17.80 1.60
C SER A 394 -3.72 19.29 1.54
#